data_AF-A0AA44Z7B1-F1
#
_entry.id   AF-A0AA44Z7B1-F1
#
_cell.length_a   1.000
_cell.length_b   1.000
_cell.length_c   1.000
_cell.angle_alpha   90.00
_cell.angle_beta   90.00
_cell.angle_gamma   90.00
#
_symmetry.space_group_name_H-M   'P 1'
#
loop_
_entity.id
_entity.type
_entity.pdbx_description
1 polymer ?
#
loop_
_entity_poly.entity_id
_entity_poly.type
_entity_poly.pdbx_seq_one_letter_code
_entity_poly.pdbx_strand_id
1 'polypeptide(L)'
;MKATFRLTALRRLALCVTLACGAAPAIGASFDCDKAGTPVEHAICQQTSLGELDSKISDSYLRATSSMTAQDAAALRTEQRAWLKTRNACAGNASELNACLMATMKPRAEQLERIARRATHDFDAAVSLIPASPATAADKLRQYQTPLASAWLVYLNHFVPASGVTALEANKRHQMALDGLKDDDFAWSVMKDIDSDPKEGKDRAVLTLLRMNIERLDYENDSDRPYVHCFIFPAQGQAAYEAFGALYDSSRDGAAPVCAPQAAIFSTPAWKALDDAFSDALSKASEGAGTIQHASYADWRIFELHVTVKPEDYLNPSEPAQKPRDSEKEIREWKDEAAWPKAQREKVLAALEPARQATAEWLQNDRGFTPENARKAAENIVREWVDDRVTFIDGSTWTGE
;
A
#
# COMPACT_ATOMS: atom_id res chain seq x y z
N MET A 1 -1.33 75.50 16.06
CA MET A 1 -1.09 74.67 17.27
C MET A 1 -2.20 74.90 18.27
N LYS A 2 -3.05 73.90 18.51
CA LYS A 2 -3.72 73.65 19.79
C LYS A 2 -4.40 72.28 19.70
N ALA A 3 -3.99 71.43 20.62
CA ALA A 3 -4.30 70.03 20.69
C ALA A 3 -5.57 69.78 21.54
N THR A 4 -6.30 68.72 21.16
CA THR A 4 -6.90 67.65 22.01
C THR A 4 -8.03 67.99 23.00
N PHE A 5 -9.16 67.29 22.94
CA PHE A 5 -9.44 65.98 23.58
C PHE A 5 -10.93 65.55 23.43
N ARG A 6 -11.12 64.24 23.15
CA ARG A 6 -12.20 63.28 23.52
C ARG A 6 -13.68 63.71 23.53
N LEU A 7 -14.54 62.88 22.91
CA LEU A 7 -15.46 61.96 23.61
C LEU A 7 -16.23 61.05 22.63
N THR A 8 -16.36 59.80 23.06
CA THR A 8 -17.04 58.64 22.48
C THR A 8 -18.56 58.79 22.38
N ALA A 9 -19.18 58.32 21.30
CA ALA A 9 -20.52 57.72 21.32
C ALA A 9 -20.85 56.90 20.04
N LEU A 10 -21.09 55.61 20.26
CA LEU A 10 -21.92 54.63 19.53
C LEU A 10 -22.09 54.75 18.00
N ARG A 11 -21.67 53.69 17.28
CA ARG A 11 -22.28 53.34 15.99
C ARG A 11 -22.38 51.82 15.77
N ARG A 12 -23.62 51.35 15.96
CA ARG A 12 -24.34 50.28 15.24
C ARG A 12 -23.62 48.93 15.06
N LEU A 13 -24.08 47.98 15.88
CA LEU A 13 -24.06 46.54 15.62
C LEU A 13 -24.64 46.27 14.21
N ALA A 14 -23.80 45.86 13.26
CA ALA A 14 -24.24 45.26 12.00
C ALA A 14 -23.92 43.77 12.09
N LEU A 15 -24.96 42.98 12.33
CA LEU A 15 -24.93 41.52 12.33
C LEU A 15 -24.63 41.06 10.90
N CYS A 16 -23.37 40.77 10.59
CA CYS A 16 -23.01 39.99 9.41
C CYS A 16 -23.43 38.55 9.68
N VAL A 17 -24.64 38.19 9.24
CA VAL A 17 -25.03 36.80 9.04
C VAL A 17 -24.12 36.26 7.95
N THR A 18 -23.04 35.60 8.35
CA THR A 18 -22.27 34.73 7.47
C THR A 18 -23.21 33.61 7.04
N LEU A 19 -23.65 33.65 5.78
CA LEU A 19 -24.20 32.49 5.10
C LEU A 19 -23.12 31.39 5.17
N ALA A 20 -23.27 30.48 6.11
CA ALA A 20 -22.68 29.17 6.01
C ALA A 20 -23.37 28.49 4.82
N CYS A 21 -22.81 28.67 3.62
CA CYS A 21 -22.98 27.69 2.56
C CYS A 21 -22.44 26.37 3.12
N GLY A 22 -23.33 25.58 3.72
CA GLY A 22 -23.07 24.17 3.91
C GLY A 22 -22.76 23.63 2.53
N ALA A 23 -21.51 23.24 2.29
CA ALA A 23 -21.21 22.34 1.20
C ALA A 23 -22.11 21.13 1.42
N ALA A 24 -23.11 20.94 0.56
CA ALA A 24 -23.83 19.68 0.53
C ALA A 24 -22.75 18.60 0.38
N PRO A 25 -22.79 17.50 1.18
CA PRO A 25 -21.85 16.41 1.00
C PRO A 25 -21.85 16.04 -0.48
N ALA A 26 -20.67 16.00 -1.10
CA ALA A 26 -20.55 15.57 -2.49
C ALA A 26 -21.23 14.21 -2.60
N ILE A 27 -22.35 14.16 -3.34
CA ILE A 27 -23.09 12.91 -3.55
C ILE A 27 -22.20 12.07 -4.47
N GLY A 28 -21.54 11.06 -3.90
CA GLY A 28 -20.62 10.19 -4.61
C GLY A 28 -21.39 9.23 -5.49
N ALA A 29 -21.82 9.66 -6.67
CA ALA A 29 -22.17 8.78 -7.78
C ALA A 29 -20.89 8.37 -8.52
N SER A 30 -20.93 7.26 -9.28
CA SER A 30 -19.78 6.80 -10.07
C SER A 30 -19.48 7.65 -11.31
N PHE A 31 -20.21 8.77 -11.49
CA PHE A 31 -20.12 9.68 -12.61
C PHE A 31 -20.29 11.14 -12.17
N ASP A 32 -19.91 12.05 -13.04
CA ASP A 32 -20.03 13.50 -12.85
C ASP A 32 -21.50 13.94 -12.88
N CYS A 33 -22.05 14.30 -11.71
CA CYS A 33 -23.45 14.67 -11.56
C CYS A 33 -23.85 15.94 -12.33
N ASP A 34 -22.90 16.82 -12.66
CA ASP A 34 -23.18 17.99 -13.50
C ASP A 34 -23.44 17.60 -14.96
N LYS A 35 -23.06 16.37 -15.34
CA LYS A 35 -23.29 15.79 -16.67
C LYS A 35 -24.48 14.82 -16.71
N ALA A 36 -25.25 14.71 -15.63
CA ALA A 36 -26.47 13.90 -15.59
C ALA A 36 -27.46 14.38 -16.67
N GLY A 37 -27.91 13.45 -17.54
CA GLY A 37 -28.80 13.75 -18.66
C GLY A 37 -30.12 12.97 -18.64
N THR A 38 -30.27 11.99 -17.75
CA THR A 38 -31.48 11.17 -17.65
C THR A 38 -32.19 11.34 -16.29
N PRO A 39 -33.51 11.06 -16.20
CA PRO A 39 -34.22 11.07 -14.92
C PRO A 39 -33.58 10.17 -13.86
N VAL A 40 -33.02 9.04 -14.29
CA VAL A 40 -32.33 8.07 -13.41
C VAL A 40 -31.03 8.66 -12.87
N GLU A 41 -30.21 9.27 -13.72
CA GLU A 41 -28.96 9.90 -13.30
C GLU A 41 -29.22 11.07 -12.35
N HIS A 42 -30.23 11.91 -12.63
CA HIS A 42 -30.62 12.97 -11.69
C HIS A 42 -31.10 12.40 -10.35
N ALA A 43 -31.89 11.32 -10.35
CA ALA A 43 -32.33 10.69 -9.10
C ALA A 43 -31.16 10.14 -8.28
N ILE A 44 -30.18 9.51 -8.93
CA ILE A 44 -28.93 9.04 -8.31
C ILE A 44 -28.15 10.21 -7.70
N CYS A 45 -28.00 11.30 -8.46
CA CYS A 45 -27.27 12.48 -8.03
C CYS A 45 -27.98 13.32 -6.95
N GLN A 46 -29.30 13.18 -6.78
CA GLN A 46 -30.07 13.94 -5.79
C GLN A 46 -30.25 13.19 -4.47
N GLN A 47 -30.02 11.87 -4.44
CA GLN A 47 -30.18 11.04 -3.26
C GLN A 47 -28.87 10.36 -2.90
N THR A 48 -28.32 10.72 -1.74
CA THR A 48 -27.08 10.15 -1.21
C THR A 48 -27.08 8.62 -1.23
N SER A 49 -28.15 7.98 -0.79
CA SER A 49 -28.25 6.51 -0.76
C SER A 49 -28.24 5.84 -2.13
N LEU A 50 -28.73 6.52 -3.18
CA LEU A 50 -28.66 6.01 -4.56
C LEU A 50 -27.27 6.25 -5.16
N GLY A 51 -26.65 7.40 -4.88
CA GLY A 51 -25.25 7.67 -5.22
C GLY A 51 -24.30 6.62 -4.65
N GLU A 52 -24.40 6.34 -3.35
CA GLU A 52 -23.61 5.31 -2.66
C GLU A 52 -23.78 3.92 -3.29
N LEU A 53 -25.02 3.54 -3.64
CA LEU A 53 -25.28 2.28 -4.33
C LEU A 53 -24.67 2.25 -5.74
N ASP A 54 -24.73 3.36 -6.48
CA ASP A 54 -24.14 3.48 -7.81
C ASP A 54 -22.61 3.31 -7.76
N SER A 55 -21.95 4.01 -6.83
CA SER A 55 -20.51 3.87 -6.58
C SER A 55 -20.15 2.43 -6.18
N LYS A 56 -20.87 1.84 -5.22
CA LYS A 56 -20.65 0.45 -4.80
C LYS A 56 -20.79 -0.57 -5.94
N ILE A 57 -21.77 -0.35 -6.83
CA ILE A 57 -21.97 -1.18 -8.03
C ILE A 57 -20.80 -1.03 -8.99
N SER A 58 -20.36 0.20 -9.26
CA SER A 58 -19.23 0.49 -10.13
C SER A 58 -17.94 -0.17 -9.61
N ASP A 59 -17.60 0.09 -8.35
CA ASP A 59 -16.37 -0.41 -7.74
C ASP A 59 -16.33 -1.94 -7.70
N SER A 60 -17.46 -2.57 -7.33
CA SER A 60 -17.55 -4.03 -7.29
C SER A 60 -17.48 -4.65 -8.69
N TYR A 61 -18.06 -4.00 -9.71
CA TYR A 61 -17.94 -4.43 -11.10
C TYR A 61 -16.48 -4.35 -11.60
N LEU A 62 -15.78 -3.25 -11.31
CA LEU A 62 -14.38 -3.08 -11.66
C LEU A 62 -13.49 -4.11 -10.96
N ARG A 63 -13.63 -4.28 -9.64
CA ARG A 63 -12.91 -5.31 -8.87
C ARG A 63 -13.16 -6.73 -9.38
N ALA A 64 -14.40 -7.06 -9.73
CA ALA A 64 -14.71 -8.37 -10.30
C ALA A 64 -13.99 -8.58 -11.63
N THR A 65 -14.11 -7.63 -12.55
CA THR A 65 -13.57 -7.79 -13.90
C THR A 65 -12.05 -7.72 -13.97
N SER A 66 -11.37 -7.09 -13.01
CA SER A 66 -9.90 -7.08 -12.89
C SER A 66 -9.32 -8.40 -12.35
N SER A 67 -10.16 -9.25 -11.75
CA SER A 67 -9.78 -10.55 -11.17
C SER A 67 -10.49 -11.73 -11.84
N MET A 68 -11.07 -11.56 -13.03
CA MET A 68 -11.80 -12.59 -13.75
C MET A 68 -11.05 -13.11 -14.98
N THR A 69 -11.34 -14.35 -15.35
CA THR A 69 -10.96 -14.86 -16.68
C THR A 69 -11.59 -13.98 -17.76
N ALA A 70 -10.98 -13.96 -18.96
CA ALA A 70 -11.51 -13.17 -20.07
C ALA A 70 -12.95 -13.58 -20.45
N GLN A 71 -13.28 -14.86 -20.30
CA GLN A 71 -14.61 -15.41 -20.56
C GLN A 71 -15.63 -14.90 -19.52
N ASP A 72 -15.32 -15.01 -18.23
CA ASP A 72 -16.25 -14.61 -17.16
C ASP A 72 -16.46 -13.10 -17.14
N ALA A 73 -15.40 -12.32 -17.38
CA ALA A 73 -15.51 -10.87 -17.53
C ALA A 73 -16.41 -10.46 -18.71
N ALA A 74 -16.36 -11.19 -19.83
CA ALA A 74 -17.24 -10.95 -20.97
C ALA A 74 -18.71 -11.29 -20.68
N ALA A 75 -18.95 -12.38 -19.94
CA ALA A 75 -20.28 -12.74 -19.46
C ALA A 75 -20.83 -11.67 -18.51
N LEU A 76 -20.07 -11.29 -17.48
CA LEU A 76 -20.47 -10.27 -16.50
C LEU A 76 -20.74 -8.91 -17.15
N ARG A 77 -19.95 -8.51 -18.15
CA ARG A 77 -20.19 -7.28 -18.92
C ARG A 77 -21.53 -7.32 -19.67
N THR A 78 -21.91 -8.48 -20.20
CA THR A 78 -23.21 -8.66 -20.87
C THR A 78 -24.36 -8.57 -19.87
N GLU A 79 -24.23 -9.23 -18.73
CA GLU A 79 -25.21 -9.15 -17.63
C GLU A 79 -25.35 -7.72 -17.12
N GLN A 80 -24.24 -6.99 -16.90
CA GLN A 80 -24.27 -5.62 -16.40
C GLN A 80 -24.98 -4.68 -17.37
N ARG A 81 -24.75 -4.80 -18.68
CA ARG A 81 -25.48 -4.03 -19.70
C ARG A 81 -26.98 -4.35 -19.72
N ALA A 82 -27.35 -5.62 -19.55
CA ALA A 82 -28.76 -6.01 -19.45
C ALA A 82 -29.41 -5.42 -18.19
N TRP A 83 -28.73 -5.52 -17.04
CA TRP A 83 -29.19 -4.96 -15.78
C TRP A 83 -29.35 -3.43 -15.84
N LEU A 84 -28.45 -2.70 -16.52
CA LEU A 84 -28.60 -1.25 -16.72
C LEU A 84 -29.90 -0.89 -17.45
N LYS A 85 -30.38 -1.72 -18.39
CA LYS A 85 -31.68 -1.52 -19.04
C LYS A 85 -32.83 -1.68 -18.04
N THR A 86 -32.74 -2.68 -17.15
CA THR A 86 -33.72 -2.88 -16.07
C THR A 86 -33.75 -1.69 -15.11
N ARG A 87 -32.57 -1.22 -14.66
CA ARG A 87 -32.47 0.00 -13.83
C ARG A 87 -33.09 1.21 -14.53
N ASN A 88 -32.77 1.40 -15.81
CA ASN A 88 -33.24 2.57 -16.55
C ASN A 88 -34.75 2.54 -16.84
N ALA A 89 -35.38 1.36 -16.86
CA ALA A 89 -36.84 1.24 -17.00
C ALA A 89 -37.63 1.85 -15.83
N CYS A 90 -37.00 2.07 -14.66
CA CYS A 90 -37.61 2.80 -13.55
C CYS A 90 -38.09 4.22 -13.92
N ALA A 91 -37.50 4.83 -14.95
CA ALA A 91 -37.95 6.12 -15.48
C ALA A 91 -39.37 6.08 -16.07
N GLY A 92 -39.94 4.90 -16.31
CA GLY A 92 -41.30 4.73 -16.83
C GLY A 92 -42.40 5.19 -15.87
N ASN A 93 -42.11 5.34 -14.57
CA ASN A 93 -43.03 5.90 -13.59
C ASN A 93 -42.33 6.91 -12.66
N ALA A 94 -42.51 8.20 -12.93
CA ALA A 94 -41.85 9.28 -12.19
C ALA A 94 -42.19 9.27 -10.68
N SER A 95 -43.41 8.89 -10.28
CA SER A 95 -43.79 8.89 -8.86
C SER A 95 -43.15 7.75 -8.05
N GLU A 96 -42.66 6.72 -8.72
CA GLU A 96 -42.08 5.52 -8.10
C GLU A 96 -40.57 5.38 -8.39
N LEU A 97 -39.97 6.32 -9.11
CA LEU A 97 -38.59 6.26 -9.61
C LEU A 97 -37.60 5.86 -8.51
N ASN A 98 -37.61 6.56 -7.38
CA ASN A 98 -36.66 6.33 -6.29
C ASN A 98 -36.84 4.96 -5.64
N ALA A 99 -38.10 4.55 -5.40
CA ALA A 99 -38.41 3.25 -4.84
C ALA A 99 -37.99 2.11 -5.78
N CYS A 100 -38.24 2.26 -7.08
CA CYS A 100 -37.83 1.31 -8.11
C CYS A 100 -36.29 1.22 -8.21
N LEU A 101 -35.59 2.35 -8.20
CA LEU A 101 -34.12 2.39 -8.23
C LEU A 101 -33.54 1.70 -7.00
N MET A 102 -34.04 2.02 -5.81
CA MET A 102 -33.60 1.38 -4.56
C MET A 102 -33.79 -0.14 -4.60
N ALA A 103 -34.98 -0.59 -5.03
CA ALA A 103 -35.31 -2.01 -5.14
C ALA A 103 -34.46 -2.76 -6.19
N THR A 104 -33.96 -2.06 -7.21
CA THR A 104 -33.14 -2.65 -8.29
C THR A 104 -31.64 -2.58 -8.00
N MET A 105 -31.16 -1.48 -7.42
CA MET A 105 -29.74 -1.22 -7.19
C MET A 105 -29.20 -1.94 -5.97
N LYS A 106 -29.95 -1.98 -4.86
CA LYS A 106 -29.47 -2.65 -3.64
C LYS A 106 -29.13 -4.13 -3.85
N PRO A 107 -29.98 -4.97 -4.45
CA PRO A 107 -29.64 -6.37 -4.71
C PRO A 107 -28.46 -6.53 -5.68
N ARG A 108 -28.32 -5.62 -6.66
CA ARG A 108 -27.20 -5.68 -7.61
C ARG A 108 -25.87 -5.34 -6.95
N ALA A 109 -25.85 -4.33 -6.08
CA ALA A 109 -24.66 -3.98 -5.31
C ALA A 109 -24.16 -5.18 -4.49
N GLU A 110 -25.06 -5.85 -3.75
CA GLU A 110 -24.75 -7.04 -2.97
C GLU A 110 -24.32 -8.23 -3.85
N GLN A 111 -24.94 -8.40 -5.03
CA GLN A 111 -24.57 -9.44 -5.98
C GLN A 111 -23.16 -9.24 -6.54
N LEU A 112 -22.86 -8.03 -7.02
CA LEU A 112 -21.55 -7.72 -7.60
C LEU A 112 -20.44 -7.79 -6.56
N GLU A 113 -20.71 -7.41 -5.31
CA GLU A 113 -19.77 -7.57 -4.21
C GLU A 113 -19.39 -9.04 -3.98
N ARG A 114 -20.37 -9.96 -3.96
CA ARG A 114 -20.09 -11.41 -3.86
C ARG A 114 -19.32 -11.94 -5.07
N ILE A 115 -19.69 -11.48 -6.27
CA ILE A 115 -19.00 -11.84 -7.51
C ILE A 115 -17.54 -11.36 -7.47
N ALA A 116 -17.29 -10.14 -7.01
CA ALA A 116 -15.95 -9.58 -6.89
C ALA A 116 -15.09 -10.36 -5.91
N ARG A 117 -15.59 -10.64 -4.69
CA ARG A 117 -14.88 -11.45 -3.70
C ARG A 117 -14.52 -12.84 -4.25
N ARG A 118 -15.47 -13.48 -4.94
CA ARG A 118 -15.24 -14.79 -5.55
C ARG A 118 -14.16 -14.74 -6.64
N ALA A 119 -14.23 -13.75 -7.52
CA ALA A 119 -13.22 -13.56 -8.57
C ALA A 119 -11.82 -13.35 -7.98
N THR A 120 -11.69 -12.48 -6.97
CA THR A 120 -10.43 -12.27 -6.26
C THR A 120 -9.89 -13.56 -5.63
N HIS A 121 -10.73 -14.32 -4.92
CA HIS A 121 -10.33 -15.60 -4.34
C HIS A 121 -9.89 -16.63 -5.40
N ASP A 122 -10.60 -16.72 -6.53
CA ASP A 122 -10.24 -17.65 -7.60
C ASP A 122 -8.92 -17.25 -8.29
N PHE A 123 -8.66 -15.95 -8.43
CA PHE A 123 -7.38 -15.42 -8.90
C PHE A 123 -6.24 -15.75 -7.94
N ASP A 124 -6.43 -15.46 -6.65
CA ASP A 124 -5.46 -15.72 -5.59
C ASP A 124 -5.15 -17.22 -5.43
N ALA A 125 -6.14 -18.08 -5.61
CA ALA A 125 -5.96 -19.53 -5.65
C ALA A 125 -5.08 -19.96 -6.83
N ALA A 126 -5.12 -19.27 -7.98
CA ALA A 126 -4.20 -19.53 -9.09
C ALA A 126 -2.77 -19.10 -8.76
N VAL A 127 -2.59 -17.93 -8.13
CA VAL A 127 -1.28 -17.41 -7.70
C VAL A 127 -0.67 -18.30 -6.61
N SER A 128 -1.47 -18.78 -5.66
CA SER A 128 -1.01 -19.65 -4.57
C SER A 128 -0.42 -20.99 -5.03
N LEU A 129 -0.71 -21.41 -6.27
CA LEU A 129 -0.14 -22.61 -6.85
C LEU A 129 1.31 -22.43 -7.32
N ILE A 130 1.82 -21.20 -7.43
CA ILE A 130 3.15 -20.94 -8.01
C ILE A 130 4.27 -21.73 -7.31
N PRO A 131 4.39 -21.75 -5.97
CA PRO A 131 5.48 -22.47 -5.31
C PRO A 131 5.45 -23.99 -5.52
N ALA A 132 4.25 -24.59 -5.59
CA ALA A 132 4.08 -26.04 -5.61
C ALA A 132 3.82 -26.62 -7.00
N SER A 133 3.27 -25.84 -7.93
CA SER A 133 2.81 -26.29 -9.24
C SER A 133 2.81 -25.12 -10.25
N PRO A 134 4.00 -24.57 -10.58
CA PRO A 134 4.10 -23.33 -11.36
C PRO A 134 3.55 -23.45 -12.79
N ALA A 135 3.63 -24.62 -13.43
CA ALA A 135 3.02 -24.84 -14.75
C ALA A 135 1.49 -24.73 -14.69
N THR A 136 0.86 -25.35 -13.68
CA THR A 136 -0.59 -25.27 -13.43
C THR A 136 -1.00 -23.83 -13.10
N ALA A 137 -0.20 -23.11 -12.31
CA ALA A 137 -0.43 -21.70 -12.02
C ALA A 137 -0.41 -20.86 -13.31
N ALA A 138 0.61 -21.06 -14.17
CA ALA A 138 0.72 -20.40 -15.47
C ALA A 138 -0.51 -20.67 -16.36
N ASP A 139 -0.95 -21.93 -16.47
CA ASP A 139 -2.13 -22.31 -17.27
C ASP A 139 -3.42 -21.66 -16.79
N LYS A 140 -3.58 -21.49 -15.47
CA LYS A 140 -4.70 -20.74 -14.90
C LYS A 140 -4.57 -19.26 -15.21
N LEU A 141 -3.42 -18.64 -14.93
CA LEU A 141 -3.17 -17.21 -15.14
C LEU A 141 -3.31 -16.79 -16.61
N ARG A 142 -3.03 -17.69 -17.57
CA ARG A 142 -3.25 -17.45 -19.00
C ARG A 142 -4.70 -17.16 -19.37
N GLN A 143 -5.66 -17.67 -18.60
CA GLN A 143 -7.10 -17.45 -18.82
C GLN A 143 -7.52 -16.02 -18.49
N TYR A 144 -6.69 -15.28 -17.76
CA TYR A 144 -6.89 -13.90 -17.40
C TYR A 144 -6.20 -12.98 -18.43
N GLN A 145 -6.91 -11.94 -18.85
CA GLN A 145 -6.39 -10.88 -19.72
C GLN A 145 -6.27 -9.57 -18.97
N THR A 146 -5.77 -9.65 -17.73
CA THR A 146 -5.67 -8.51 -16.81
C THR A 146 -4.19 -8.13 -16.61
N PRO A 147 -3.91 -6.86 -16.25
CA PRO A 147 -2.54 -6.41 -16.01
C PRO A 147 -1.81 -7.26 -14.96
N LEU A 148 -2.43 -7.53 -13.81
CA LEU A 148 -1.81 -8.33 -12.76
C LEU A 148 -1.52 -9.77 -13.17
N ALA A 149 -2.45 -10.45 -13.86
CA ALA A 149 -2.16 -11.78 -14.39
C ALA A 149 -0.95 -11.78 -15.33
N SER A 150 -0.83 -10.69 -16.10
CA SER A 150 0.27 -10.51 -17.04
C SER A 150 1.59 -10.27 -16.30
N ALA A 151 1.60 -9.46 -15.24
CA ALA A 151 2.77 -9.27 -14.39
C ALA A 151 3.23 -10.58 -13.72
N TRP A 152 2.29 -11.41 -13.26
CA TRP A 152 2.63 -12.76 -12.74
C TRP A 152 3.23 -13.68 -13.81
N LEU A 153 2.76 -13.62 -15.05
CA LEU A 153 3.35 -14.41 -16.13
C LEU A 153 4.77 -13.92 -16.49
N VAL A 154 5.05 -12.61 -16.38
CA VAL A 154 6.42 -12.07 -16.49
C VAL A 154 7.29 -12.60 -15.35
N TYR A 155 6.81 -12.54 -14.10
CA TYR A 155 7.48 -13.14 -12.94
C TYR A 155 7.80 -14.62 -13.15
N LEU A 156 6.83 -15.41 -13.62
CA LEU A 156 6.98 -16.84 -13.86
C LEU A 156 8.00 -17.15 -14.95
N ASN A 157 8.06 -16.35 -16.02
CA ASN A 157 9.09 -16.51 -17.04
C ASN A 157 10.49 -16.22 -16.50
N HIS A 158 10.64 -15.17 -15.70
CA HIS A 158 11.93 -14.70 -15.22
C HIS A 158 12.50 -15.57 -14.09
N PHE A 159 11.69 -15.86 -13.07
CA PHE A 159 12.15 -16.54 -11.86
C PHE A 159 11.81 -18.04 -11.80
N VAL A 160 10.85 -18.52 -12.60
CA VAL A 160 10.33 -19.89 -12.47
C VAL A 160 10.29 -20.62 -13.82
N PRO A 161 11.45 -21.05 -14.37
CA PRO A 161 11.50 -21.72 -15.69
C PRO A 161 10.57 -22.93 -15.83
N ALA A 162 10.30 -23.64 -14.72
CA ALA A 162 9.35 -24.76 -14.66
C ALA A 162 7.89 -24.38 -14.94
N SER A 163 7.56 -23.10 -15.01
CA SER A 163 6.23 -22.59 -15.38
C SER A 163 5.86 -22.82 -16.84
N GLY A 164 6.86 -22.98 -17.72
CA GLY A 164 6.66 -23.10 -19.16
C GLY A 164 6.18 -21.80 -19.83
N VAL A 165 6.28 -20.64 -19.17
CA VAL A 165 6.04 -19.34 -19.81
C VAL A 165 7.24 -19.00 -20.69
N THR A 166 7.01 -18.77 -21.99
CA THR A 166 8.07 -18.47 -22.96
C THR A 166 8.46 -16.98 -22.94
N ALA A 167 9.67 -16.65 -23.39
CA ALA A 167 10.10 -15.25 -23.52
C ALA A 167 9.19 -14.43 -24.45
N LEU A 168 8.69 -15.03 -25.55
CA LEU A 168 7.74 -14.38 -26.46
C LEU A 168 6.42 -14.05 -25.77
N GLU A 169 5.93 -14.98 -24.93
CA GLU A 169 4.73 -14.76 -24.12
C GLU A 169 4.97 -13.67 -23.08
N ALA A 170 6.08 -13.75 -22.33
CA ALA A 170 6.45 -12.78 -21.31
C ALA A 170 6.54 -11.36 -21.87
N ASN A 171 7.17 -11.15 -23.04
CA ASN A 171 7.25 -9.82 -23.67
C ASN A 171 5.87 -9.22 -23.98
N LYS A 172 4.91 -10.04 -24.43
CA LYS A 172 3.53 -9.58 -24.66
C LYS A 172 2.82 -9.25 -23.36
N ARG A 173 3.02 -10.08 -22.33
CA ARG A 173 2.43 -9.89 -21.00
C ARG A 173 3.02 -8.69 -20.27
N HIS A 174 4.31 -8.41 -20.46
CA HIS A 174 4.97 -7.20 -19.98
C HIS A 174 4.26 -5.94 -20.48
N GLN A 175 4.00 -5.86 -21.80
CA GLN A 175 3.27 -4.73 -22.36
C GLN A 175 1.85 -4.58 -21.78
N MET A 176 1.14 -5.70 -21.56
CA MET A 176 -0.20 -5.66 -20.95
C MET A 176 -0.17 -5.22 -19.49
N ALA A 177 0.84 -5.64 -18.73
CA ALA A 177 1.04 -5.23 -17.33
C ALA A 177 1.39 -3.73 -17.25
N LEU A 178 2.29 -3.26 -18.12
CA LEU A 178 2.59 -1.84 -18.27
C LEU A 178 1.33 -1.05 -18.65
N ASP A 179 0.58 -1.48 -19.66
CA ASP A 179 -0.62 -0.77 -20.12
C ASP A 179 -1.65 -0.59 -19.01
N GLY A 180 -1.67 -1.51 -18.03
CA GLY A 180 -2.50 -1.40 -16.84
C GLY A 180 -2.16 -0.25 -15.90
N LEU A 181 -0.97 0.34 -16.02
CA LEU A 181 -0.51 1.49 -15.22
C LEU A 181 -0.84 2.85 -15.88
N LYS A 182 -1.35 2.88 -17.12
CA LYS A 182 -1.53 4.12 -17.90
C LYS A 182 -2.58 5.10 -17.36
N ASP A 183 -3.46 4.66 -16.47
CA ASP A 183 -4.38 5.54 -15.75
C ASP A 183 -3.69 6.25 -14.57
N ASP A 184 -2.42 5.95 -14.32
CA ASP A 184 -1.56 6.55 -13.32
C ASP A 184 -0.22 6.98 -13.95
N ASP A 185 -0.17 8.23 -14.40
CA ASP A 185 1.00 8.77 -15.10
C ASP A 185 2.30 8.63 -14.31
N PHE A 186 2.22 8.66 -12.97
CA PHE A 186 3.39 8.55 -12.11
C PHE A 186 3.93 7.12 -12.07
N ALA A 187 3.09 6.14 -11.74
CA ALA A 187 3.49 4.72 -11.74
C ALA A 187 3.98 4.27 -13.12
N TRP A 188 3.31 4.72 -14.18
CA TRP A 188 3.72 4.47 -15.55
C TRP A 188 5.11 5.06 -15.87
N SER A 189 5.38 6.32 -15.46
CA SER A 189 6.69 6.94 -15.69
C SER A 189 7.80 6.22 -14.96
N VAL A 190 7.61 5.92 -13.67
CA VAL A 190 8.62 5.21 -12.84
C VAL A 190 8.97 3.87 -13.47
N MET A 191 7.97 3.08 -13.87
CA MET A 191 8.24 1.78 -14.47
C MET A 191 8.94 1.88 -15.83
N LYS A 192 8.63 2.92 -16.62
CA LYS A 192 9.33 3.16 -17.88
C LYS A 192 10.79 3.53 -17.69
N ASP A 193 11.09 4.34 -16.68
CA ASP A 193 12.47 4.72 -16.37
C ASP A 193 13.26 3.46 -15.97
N ILE A 194 12.71 2.64 -15.08
CA ILE A 194 13.24 1.32 -14.67
C ILE A 194 13.50 0.40 -15.88
N ASP A 195 12.52 0.24 -16.77
CA ASP A 195 12.66 -0.62 -17.96
C ASP A 195 13.73 -0.12 -18.95
N SER A 196 13.99 1.20 -18.96
CA SER A 196 14.90 1.84 -19.90
C SER A 196 16.33 1.99 -19.38
N ASP A 197 16.54 1.91 -18.07
CA ASP A 197 17.86 2.07 -17.47
C ASP A 197 18.69 0.77 -17.60
N PRO A 198 19.80 0.78 -18.37
CA PRO A 198 20.65 -0.40 -18.52
C PRO A 198 21.40 -0.79 -17.24
N LYS A 199 21.43 0.08 -16.22
CA LYS A 199 22.01 -0.21 -14.90
C LYS A 199 21.04 -0.91 -13.97
N GLU A 200 19.75 -0.88 -14.29
CA GLU A 200 18.71 -1.47 -13.45
C GLU A 200 18.76 -3.00 -13.53
N GLY A 201 18.65 -3.64 -12.37
CA GLY A 201 18.64 -5.09 -12.28
C GLY A 201 17.35 -5.66 -12.86
N LYS A 202 17.44 -6.66 -13.75
CA LYS A 202 16.23 -7.30 -14.32
C LYS A 202 15.30 -7.87 -13.24
N ASP A 203 15.87 -8.42 -12.18
CA ASP A 203 15.12 -8.98 -11.05
C ASP A 203 14.26 -7.87 -10.40
N ARG A 204 14.87 -6.73 -10.10
CA ARG A 204 14.19 -5.56 -9.53
C ARG A 204 13.12 -5.04 -10.48
N ALA A 205 13.42 -4.87 -11.77
CA ALA A 205 12.42 -4.41 -12.75
C ALA A 205 11.18 -5.32 -12.80
N VAL A 206 11.36 -6.64 -12.88
CA VAL A 206 10.24 -7.61 -12.90
C VAL A 206 9.44 -7.57 -11.60
N LEU A 207 10.12 -7.48 -10.45
CA LEU A 207 9.47 -7.44 -9.14
C LEU A 207 8.74 -6.12 -8.90
N THR A 208 9.29 -4.98 -9.33
CA THR A 208 8.65 -3.67 -9.25
C THR A 208 7.40 -3.61 -10.13
N LEU A 209 7.46 -4.12 -11.37
CA LEU A 209 6.28 -4.22 -12.23
C LEU A 209 5.17 -5.05 -11.56
N LEU A 210 5.55 -6.18 -10.95
CA LEU A 210 4.61 -7.03 -10.22
C LEU A 210 4.02 -6.30 -9.02
N ARG A 211 4.84 -5.65 -8.19
CA ARG A 211 4.37 -4.87 -7.05
C ARG A 211 3.38 -3.79 -7.47
N MET A 212 3.71 -2.97 -8.48
CA MET A 212 2.82 -1.89 -8.93
C MET A 212 1.47 -2.42 -9.39
N ASN A 213 1.42 -3.63 -9.97
CA ASN A 213 0.16 -4.27 -10.33
C ASN A 213 -0.59 -4.87 -9.13
N ILE A 214 0.11 -5.30 -8.09
CA ILE A 214 -0.48 -5.77 -6.82
C ILE A 214 -1.12 -4.59 -6.07
N GLU A 215 -0.44 -3.45 -5.98
CA GLU A 215 -0.92 -2.21 -5.31
C GLU A 215 -2.26 -1.72 -5.84
N ARG A 216 -2.54 -2.00 -7.12
CA ARG A 216 -3.77 -1.59 -7.79
C ARG A 216 -4.97 -2.48 -7.46
N LEU A 217 -4.72 -3.64 -6.88
CA LEU A 217 -5.78 -4.38 -6.23
C LEU A 217 -5.92 -3.84 -4.81
N ASP A 218 -7.12 -3.41 -4.50
CA ASP A 218 -7.52 -2.90 -3.19
C ASP A 218 -7.47 -4.03 -2.14
N TYR A 219 -6.26 -4.41 -1.70
CA TYR A 219 -6.00 -5.45 -0.70
C TYR A 219 -6.55 -5.06 0.68
N GLU A 220 -6.64 -3.76 0.97
CA GLU A 220 -7.04 -3.24 2.28
C GLU A 220 -8.52 -3.47 2.61
N ASN A 221 -9.38 -3.61 1.58
CA ASN A 221 -10.83 -3.75 1.76
C ASN A 221 -11.32 -5.21 1.91
N ASP A 222 -10.42 -6.18 1.97
CA ASP A 222 -10.75 -7.60 2.21
C ASP A 222 -9.83 -8.21 3.27
N SER A 223 -10.19 -8.04 4.55
CA SER A 223 -9.41 -8.51 5.71
C SER A 223 -9.13 -10.01 5.71
N ASP A 224 -9.89 -10.79 4.93
CA ASP A 224 -9.78 -12.24 4.84
C ASP A 224 -8.92 -12.69 3.64
N ARG A 225 -8.46 -11.75 2.80
CA ARG A 225 -7.65 -12.06 1.61
C ARG A 225 -6.23 -12.47 2.01
N PRO A 226 -5.78 -13.68 1.65
CA PRO A 226 -4.43 -14.10 1.97
C PRO A 226 -3.39 -13.32 1.15
N TYR A 227 -2.25 -13.02 1.76
CA TYR A 227 -1.10 -12.46 1.06
C TYR A 227 -0.40 -13.53 0.20
N VAL A 228 -1.02 -13.91 -0.91
CA VAL A 228 -0.56 -15.00 -1.78
C VAL A 228 0.77 -14.73 -2.48
N HIS A 229 1.25 -13.49 -2.48
CA HIS A 229 2.54 -13.12 -3.04
C HIS A 229 3.72 -13.27 -2.07
N CYS A 230 3.49 -13.51 -0.77
CA CYS A 230 4.57 -13.49 0.23
C CYS A 230 5.68 -14.52 0.00
N PHE A 231 5.42 -15.59 -0.77
CA PHE A 231 6.45 -16.56 -1.09
C PHE A 231 7.61 -15.93 -1.90
N ILE A 232 7.39 -14.77 -2.53
CA ILE A 232 8.42 -14.03 -3.28
C ILE A 232 9.59 -13.64 -2.39
N PHE A 233 9.35 -13.18 -1.16
CA PHE A 233 10.41 -12.70 -0.27
C PHE A 233 11.47 -13.76 0.05
N PRO A 234 11.11 -14.96 0.58
CA PRO A 234 12.10 -16.02 0.77
C PRO A 234 12.64 -16.58 -0.55
N ALA A 235 11.93 -16.45 -1.67
CA ALA A 235 12.35 -16.99 -2.95
C ALA A 235 13.37 -16.10 -3.69
N GLN A 236 13.19 -14.78 -3.65
CA GLN A 236 13.98 -13.81 -4.42
C GLN A 236 14.89 -12.91 -3.57
N GLY A 237 14.76 -12.97 -2.25
CA GLY A 237 15.67 -12.30 -1.30
C GLY A 237 15.74 -10.79 -1.53
N GLN A 238 16.96 -10.26 -1.54
CA GLN A 238 17.25 -8.81 -1.59
C GLN A 238 16.49 -8.06 -2.68
N ALA A 239 16.40 -8.62 -3.89
CA ALA A 239 15.70 -7.97 -5.00
C ALA A 239 14.20 -7.77 -4.70
N ALA A 240 13.58 -8.67 -3.93
CA ALA A 240 12.19 -8.52 -3.51
C ALA A 240 12.03 -7.50 -2.39
N TYR A 241 12.94 -7.47 -1.42
CA TYR A 241 12.91 -6.46 -0.36
C TYR A 241 13.06 -5.04 -0.96
N GLU A 242 14.01 -4.85 -1.87
CA GLU A 242 14.21 -3.58 -2.57
C GLU A 242 13.03 -3.20 -3.46
N ALA A 243 12.49 -4.15 -4.23
CA ALA A 243 11.36 -3.87 -5.11
C ALA A 243 10.08 -3.53 -4.33
N PHE A 244 9.91 -4.05 -3.10
CA PHE A 244 8.70 -3.86 -2.27
C PHE A 244 8.84 -2.79 -1.17
N GLY A 245 10.01 -2.16 -1.02
CA GLY A 245 10.27 -1.05 -0.09
C GLY A 245 9.81 0.31 -0.61
N ALA A 246 10.53 1.38 -0.27
CA ALA A 246 10.28 2.71 -0.82
C ALA A 246 10.39 2.71 -2.36
N LEU A 247 9.44 3.35 -3.03
CA LEU A 247 9.38 3.42 -4.49
C LEU A 247 8.99 4.80 -5.01
N TYR A 248 8.07 5.49 -4.33
CA TYR A 248 7.46 6.71 -4.84
C TYR A 248 7.90 7.98 -4.12
N ASP A 249 8.64 7.87 -3.01
CA ASP A 249 8.99 8.96 -2.09
C ASP A 249 7.77 9.82 -1.70
N SER A 250 6.62 9.16 -1.50
CA SER A 250 5.35 9.84 -1.26
C SER A 250 4.39 9.01 -0.42
N SER A 251 3.22 9.57 -0.11
CA SER A 251 2.16 8.87 0.63
C SER A 251 1.70 7.57 -0.04
N ARG A 252 1.99 7.38 -1.32
CA ARG A 252 1.73 6.15 -2.08
C ARG A 252 2.46 4.94 -1.50
N ASP A 253 3.65 5.13 -0.92
CA ASP A 253 4.41 4.05 -0.27
C ASP A 253 3.70 3.52 1.00
N GLY A 254 2.74 4.28 1.54
CA GLY A 254 1.86 3.81 2.62
C GLY A 254 1.08 2.55 2.24
N ALA A 255 0.69 2.41 0.97
CA ALA A 255 -0.08 1.29 0.44
C ALA A 255 0.80 0.17 -0.16
N ALA A 256 2.12 0.21 0.08
CA ALA A 256 3.02 -0.85 -0.37
C ALA A 256 2.50 -2.23 0.10
N PRO A 257 2.43 -3.25 -0.78
CA PRO A 257 1.81 -4.53 -0.48
C PRO A 257 2.80 -5.42 0.28
N VAL A 258 3.26 -4.92 1.43
CA VAL A 258 4.20 -5.63 2.30
C VAL A 258 3.43 -6.68 3.07
N CYS A 259 3.92 -7.91 3.02
CA CYS A 259 3.36 -9.00 3.79
C CYS A 259 3.51 -8.76 5.29
N ALA A 260 2.52 -9.21 6.06
CA ALA A 260 2.66 -9.23 7.51
C ALA A 260 3.86 -10.11 7.93
N PRO A 261 4.69 -9.68 8.90
CA PRO A 261 5.79 -10.49 9.42
C PRO A 261 5.27 -11.81 10.01
N GLN A 262 5.98 -12.91 9.75
CA GLN A 262 5.49 -14.27 10.04
C GLN A 262 5.48 -14.64 11.54
N ALA A 263 6.24 -13.91 12.37
CA ALA A 263 6.25 -14.02 13.83
C ALA A 263 6.60 -12.65 14.44
N ALA A 264 5.74 -12.10 15.29
CA ALA A 264 5.86 -10.71 15.74
C ALA A 264 6.87 -10.51 16.89
N ILE A 265 8.16 -10.74 16.64
CA ILE A 265 9.25 -10.35 17.56
C ILE A 265 9.15 -8.86 17.94
N PHE A 266 8.78 -8.01 16.98
CA PHE A 266 8.56 -6.57 17.16
C PHE A 266 7.35 -6.23 18.07
N SER A 267 6.49 -7.20 18.38
CA SER A 267 5.37 -7.00 19.31
C SER A 267 5.67 -7.39 20.77
N THR A 268 6.89 -7.87 21.05
CA THR A 268 7.32 -8.18 22.42
C THR A 268 7.44 -6.92 23.29
N PRO A 269 7.33 -7.02 24.62
CA PRO A 269 7.47 -5.87 25.51
C PRO A 269 8.79 -5.11 25.34
N ALA A 270 9.89 -5.81 25.05
CA ALA A 270 11.21 -5.19 24.85
C ALA A 270 11.25 -4.32 23.58
N TRP A 271 10.73 -4.83 22.46
CA TRP A 271 10.64 -4.08 21.21
C TRP A 271 9.65 -2.92 21.30
N LYS A 272 8.50 -3.12 21.96
CA LYS A 272 7.56 -2.01 22.24
C LYS A 272 8.19 -0.91 23.07
N ALA A 273 8.95 -1.25 24.11
CA ALA A 273 9.63 -0.26 24.92
C ALA A 273 10.70 0.51 24.13
N LEU A 274 11.39 -0.15 23.19
CA LEU A 274 12.33 0.51 22.29
C LEU A 274 11.61 1.45 21.32
N ASP A 275 10.55 0.99 20.67
CA ASP A 275 9.72 1.79 19.75
C ASP A 275 9.09 3.01 20.46
N ASP A 276 8.48 2.80 21.61
CA ASP A 276 7.92 3.85 22.46
C ASP A 276 8.97 4.89 22.85
N ALA A 277 10.23 4.49 23.06
CA ALA A 277 11.31 5.41 23.40
C ALA A 277 11.72 6.33 22.23
N PHE A 278 11.45 5.94 20.98
CA PHE A 278 11.66 6.75 19.78
C PHE A 278 10.46 7.61 19.40
N SER A 279 9.24 7.25 19.86
CA SER A 279 7.96 7.83 19.42
C SER A 279 7.93 9.37 19.38
N ASP A 280 8.35 10.05 20.45
CA ASP A 280 8.35 11.52 20.52
C ASP A 280 9.26 12.16 19.45
N ALA A 281 10.46 11.60 19.26
CA ALA A 281 11.44 12.13 18.31
C ALA A 281 11.01 11.88 16.86
N LEU A 282 10.49 10.69 16.57
CA LEU A 282 9.93 10.35 15.27
C LEU A 282 8.71 11.21 14.92
N SER A 283 7.81 11.41 15.89
CA SER A 283 6.64 12.27 15.71
C SER A 283 7.07 13.69 15.30
N LYS A 284 8.03 14.27 16.03
CA LYS A 284 8.55 15.60 15.71
C LYS A 284 9.26 15.65 14.36
N ALA A 285 10.06 14.65 14.02
CA ALA A 285 10.77 14.58 12.75
C ALA A 285 9.79 14.45 11.56
N SER A 286 8.73 13.65 11.74
CA SER A 286 7.74 13.40 10.69
C SER A 286 6.91 14.63 10.31
N GLU A 287 6.75 15.61 11.20
CA GLU A 287 6.16 16.92 10.87
C GLU A 287 6.94 17.64 9.76
N GLY A 288 8.27 17.51 9.75
CA GLY A 288 9.14 18.12 8.73
C GLY A 288 9.27 17.29 7.45
N ALA A 289 9.06 15.98 7.53
CA ALA A 289 9.24 15.03 6.42
C ALA A 289 8.14 15.09 5.35
N GLY A 290 6.96 15.63 5.67
CA GLY A 290 5.84 15.69 4.73
C GLY A 290 5.42 14.30 4.24
N THR A 291 5.21 14.11 2.94
CA THR A 291 4.81 12.81 2.38
C THR A 291 5.97 11.81 2.24
N ILE A 292 7.22 12.25 2.34
CA ILE A 292 8.40 11.38 2.17
C ILE A 292 8.51 10.38 3.32
N GLN A 293 7.98 10.69 4.51
CA GLN A 293 7.96 9.76 5.65
C GLN A 293 7.39 8.38 5.31
N HIS A 294 6.46 8.31 4.35
CA HIS A 294 5.81 7.06 3.96
C HIS A 294 6.76 6.10 3.23
N ALA A 295 7.78 6.62 2.54
CA ALA A 295 8.86 5.80 1.98
C ALA A 295 9.64 5.11 3.09
N SER A 296 10.10 5.87 4.11
CA SER A 296 10.78 5.28 5.26
C SER A 296 9.89 4.26 5.99
N TYR A 297 8.60 4.52 6.13
CA TYR A 297 7.67 3.56 6.74
C TYR A 297 7.47 2.29 5.90
N ALA A 298 7.57 2.36 4.57
CA ALA A 298 7.58 1.19 3.71
C ALA A 298 8.86 0.36 3.89
N ASP A 299 10.02 1.03 3.94
CA ASP A 299 11.31 0.36 4.19
C ASP A 299 11.34 -0.30 5.56
N TRP A 300 10.83 0.34 6.61
CA TRP A 300 10.78 -0.27 7.95
C TRP A 300 9.89 -1.51 7.99
N ARG A 301 8.75 -1.50 7.28
CA ARG A 301 7.88 -2.70 7.17
C ARG A 301 8.59 -3.82 6.41
N ILE A 302 9.36 -3.49 5.39
CA ILE A 302 10.19 -4.45 4.65
C ILE A 302 11.31 -5.02 5.52
N PHE A 303 11.97 -4.19 6.32
CA PHE A 303 12.96 -4.62 7.29
C PHE A 303 12.37 -5.64 8.26
N GLU A 304 11.21 -5.34 8.87
CA GLU A 304 10.55 -6.26 9.81
C GLU A 304 10.16 -7.58 9.13
N LEU A 305 9.67 -7.51 7.89
CA LEU A 305 9.40 -8.70 7.09
C LEU A 305 10.68 -9.50 6.82
N HIS A 306 11.77 -8.86 6.42
CA HIS A 306 13.04 -9.51 6.11
C HIS A 306 13.62 -10.22 7.34
N VAL A 307 13.62 -9.56 8.50
CA VAL A 307 14.04 -10.18 9.77
C VAL A 307 13.24 -11.45 10.07
N THR A 308 11.92 -11.43 9.83
CA THR A 308 11.07 -12.60 10.11
C THR A 308 11.11 -13.67 9.03
N VAL A 309 11.50 -13.34 7.80
CA VAL A 309 11.63 -14.31 6.71
C VAL A 309 13.03 -14.94 6.70
N LYS A 310 14.08 -14.12 6.70
CA LYS A 310 15.48 -14.52 6.49
C LYS A 310 16.46 -13.86 7.48
N PRO A 311 16.33 -14.12 8.80
CA PRO A 311 17.21 -13.54 9.82
C PRO A 311 18.67 -13.97 9.67
N GLU A 312 18.96 -15.03 8.89
CA GLU A 312 20.34 -15.49 8.66
C GLU A 312 21.18 -14.44 7.90
N ASP A 313 20.53 -13.59 7.09
CA ASP A 313 21.19 -12.52 6.35
C ASP A 313 21.83 -11.48 7.29
N TYR A 314 21.33 -11.37 8.52
CA TYR A 314 21.85 -10.48 9.55
C TYR A 314 23.04 -11.08 10.32
N LEU A 315 23.50 -12.31 10.02
CA LEU A 315 24.73 -12.85 10.61
C LEU A 315 25.98 -12.20 10.04
N ASN A 316 25.96 -11.91 8.75
CA ASN A 316 27.02 -11.25 8.01
C ASN A 316 26.34 -10.26 7.06
N PRO A 317 25.79 -9.15 7.58
CA PRO A 317 25.16 -8.16 6.72
C PRO A 317 26.18 -7.76 5.66
N SER A 318 25.74 -7.72 4.40
CA SER A 318 26.54 -7.23 3.27
C SER A 318 27.21 -5.93 3.72
N GLU A 319 28.53 -5.82 3.58
CA GLU A 319 29.21 -4.57 3.94
C GLU A 319 28.54 -3.42 3.17
N PRO A 320 27.98 -2.40 3.85
CA PRO A 320 27.45 -1.26 3.14
C PRO A 320 28.57 -0.62 2.32
N ALA A 321 28.23 -0.04 1.16
CA ALA A 321 29.19 0.73 0.35
C ALA A 321 29.80 1.92 1.13
N GLN A 322 29.23 2.24 2.29
CA GLN A 322 29.69 3.23 3.26
C GLN A 322 29.95 2.56 4.62
N LYS A 323 30.79 3.18 5.45
CA LYS A 323 31.07 2.68 6.81
C LYS A 323 29.77 2.59 7.62
N PRO A 324 29.53 1.50 8.38
CA PRO A 324 28.33 1.38 9.21
C PRO A 324 28.19 2.58 10.15
N ARG A 325 26.97 3.12 10.23
CA ARG A 325 26.60 4.19 11.16
C ARG A 325 26.77 3.70 12.60
N ASP A 326 27.18 4.59 13.49
CA ASP A 326 27.28 4.29 14.92
C ASP A 326 26.20 5.09 15.66
N SER A 327 24.95 4.71 15.42
CA SER A 327 23.80 5.45 15.93
C SER A 327 23.74 5.46 17.45
N GLU A 328 24.26 4.43 18.13
CA GLU A 328 24.38 4.46 19.59
C GLU A 328 25.27 5.60 20.08
N LYS A 329 26.44 5.77 19.44
CA LYS A 329 27.32 6.88 19.74
C LYS A 329 26.67 8.22 19.40
N GLU A 330 26.01 8.32 18.26
CA GLU A 330 25.33 9.54 17.84
C GLU A 330 24.19 9.92 18.78
N ILE A 331 23.41 8.94 19.25
CA ILE A 331 22.38 9.15 20.27
C ILE A 331 23.02 9.67 21.56
N ARG A 332 24.21 9.21 21.96
CA ARG A 332 24.90 9.74 23.16
C ARG A 332 25.40 11.16 22.95
N GLU A 333 25.98 11.44 21.79
CA GLU A 333 26.67 12.68 21.45
C GLU A 333 25.77 13.74 20.80
N TRP A 334 24.46 13.45 20.65
CA TRP A 334 23.49 14.33 20.02
C TRP A 334 23.48 15.72 20.66
N LYS A 335 23.61 16.76 19.83
CA LYS A 335 23.80 18.15 20.27
C LYS A 335 22.52 18.98 20.29
N ASP A 336 21.57 18.67 19.41
CA ASP A 336 20.32 19.42 19.31
C ASP A 336 19.31 18.91 20.35
N GLU A 337 19.41 19.44 21.58
CA GLU A 337 18.49 19.16 22.68
C GLU A 337 17.05 19.61 22.40
N ALA A 338 16.86 20.56 21.49
CA ALA A 338 15.52 20.98 21.11
C ALA A 338 14.87 19.94 20.20
N ALA A 339 15.62 19.37 19.26
CA ALA A 339 15.16 18.27 18.41
C ALA A 339 14.98 16.96 19.19
N TRP A 340 15.96 16.57 20.01
CA TRP A 340 15.93 15.30 20.75
C TRP A 340 16.52 15.42 22.18
N PRO A 341 15.66 15.71 23.18
CA PRO A 341 16.06 15.86 24.57
C PRO A 341 16.84 14.67 25.14
N LYS A 342 17.88 14.96 25.93
CA LYS A 342 18.72 13.95 26.59
C LYS A 342 17.94 12.87 27.34
N ALA A 343 16.88 13.26 28.07
CA ALA A 343 16.08 12.30 28.83
C ALA A 343 15.35 11.27 27.95
N GLN A 344 14.99 11.62 26.71
CA GLN A 344 14.41 10.68 25.75
C GLN A 344 15.51 9.77 25.16
N ARG A 345 16.67 10.35 24.81
CA ARG A 345 17.84 9.58 24.32
C ARG A 345 18.32 8.54 25.33
N GLU A 346 18.32 8.87 26.62
CA GLU A 346 18.65 7.92 27.70
C GLU A 346 17.66 6.76 27.79
N LYS A 347 16.36 6.98 27.52
CA LYS A 347 15.37 5.90 27.44
C LYS A 347 15.65 4.95 26.28
N VAL A 348 15.99 5.50 25.10
CA VAL A 348 16.38 4.70 23.94
C VAL A 348 17.57 3.82 24.27
N LEU A 349 18.66 4.41 24.78
CA LEU A 349 19.88 3.68 25.14
C LEU A 349 19.62 2.58 26.18
N ALA A 350 18.70 2.81 27.13
CA ALA A 350 18.31 1.82 28.12
C ALA A 350 17.47 0.66 27.55
N ALA A 351 16.77 0.87 26.42
CA ALA A 351 15.92 -0.14 25.79
C ALA A 351 16.66 -1.06 24.79
N LEU A 352 17.88 -0.69 24.36
CA LEU A 352 18.65 -1.44 23.36
C LEU A 352 19.01 -2.88 23.79
N GLU A 353 19.61 -3.04 24.98
CA GLU A 353 20.00 -4.36 25.47
C GLU A 353 18.81 -5.30 25.72
N PRO A 354 17.71 -4.86 26.34
CA PRO A 354 16.49 -5.66 26.40
C PRO A 354 15.99 -6.13 25.03
N ALA A 355 16.00 -5.27 24.00
CA ALA A 355 15.60 -5.64 22.64
C ALA A 355 16.55 -6.66 22.00
N ARG A 356 17.87 -6.51 22.20
CA ARG A 356 18.88 -7.49 21.77
C ARG A 356 18.67 -8.85 22.41
N GLN A 357 18.44 -8.87 23.73
CA GLN A 357 18.21 -10.11 24.47
C GLN A 357 16.95 -10.83 23.99
N ALA A 358 15.82 -10.11 23.89
CA ALA A 358 14.57 -10.67 23.39
C ALA A 358 14.72 -11.22 21.95
N THR A 359 15.46 -10.51 21.10
CA THR A 359 15.73 -10.95 19.72
C THR A 359 16.61 -12.19 19.67
N ALA A 360 17.68 -12.24 20.47
CA ALA A 360 18.55 -13.42 20.55
C ALA A 360 17.84 -14.65 21.12
N GLU A 361 16.93 -14.47 22.09
CA GLU A 361 16.09 -15.55 22.61
C GLU A 361 15.14 -16.09 21.54
N TRP A 362 14.45 -15.20 20.82
CA TRP A 362 13.58 -15.59 19.69
C TRP A 362 14.34 -16.32 18.59
N LEU A 363 15.53 -15.82 18.18
CA LEU A 363 16.35 -16.48 17.17
C LEU A 363 16.77 -17.91 17.59
N GLN A 364 17.05 -18.13 18.87
CA GLN A 364 17.39 -19.48 19.37
C GLN A 364 16.15 -20.38 19.40
N ASN A 365 15.06 -19.90 20.01
CA ASN A 365 13.89 -20.71 20.30
C ASN A 365 13.07 -21.03 19.05
N ASP A 366 12.90 -20.05 18.17
CA ASP A 366 11.99 -20.12 17.03
C ASP A 366 12.72 -20.35 15.70
N ARG A 367 13.99 -19.94 15.61
CA ARG A 367 14.78 -20.00 14.35
C ARG A 367 15.93 -21.00 14.39
N GLY A 368 16.20 -21.64 15.54
CA GLY A 368 17.22 -22.68 15.67
C GLY A 368 18.66 -22.17 15.58
N PHE A 369 18.88 -20.88 15.85
CA PHE A 369 20.23 -20.32 15.86
C PHE A 369 21.02 -20.85 17.05
N THR A 370 22.35 -20.97 16.91
CA THR A 370 23.22 -21.17 18.06
C THR A 370 23.23 -19.91 18.94
N PRO A 371 23.57 -20.01 20.25
CA PRO A 371 23.64 -18.82 21.11
C PRO A 371 24.54 -17.72 20.55
N GLU A 372 25.67 -18.09 19.93
CA GLU A 372 26.59 -17.14 19.31
C GLU A 372 25.99 -16.44 18.09
N ASN A 373 25.42 -17.21 17.16
CA ASN A 373 24.79 -16.67 15.96
C ASN A 373 23.58 -15.80 16.32
N ALA A 374 22.77 -16.23 17.28
CA ALA A 374 21.62 -15.48 17.75
C ALA A 374 22.00 -14.13 18.33
N ARG A 375 23.03 -14.08 19.19
CA ARG A 375 23.57 -12.82 19.71
C ARG A 375 24.06 -11.91 18.59
N LYS A 376 24.85 -12.46 17.65
CA LYS A 376 25.41 -11.68 16.53
C LYS A 376 24.33 -11.09 15.62
N ALA A 377 23.35 -11.90 15.22
CA ALA A 377 22.24 -11.43 14.39
C ALA A 377 21.36 -10.43 15.16
N ALA A 378 21.07 -10.66 16.44
CA ALA A 378 20.33 -9.71 17.26
C ALA A 378 21.02 -8.34 17.38
N GLU A 379 22.35 -8.32 17.56
CA GLU A 379 23.14 -7.08 17.55
C GLU A 379 22.98 -6.33 16.22
N ASN A 380 23.06 -7.02 15.08
CA ASN A 380 22.92 -6.40 13.75
C ASN A 380 21.49 -5.93 13.46
N ILE A 381 20.47 -6.73 13.80
CA ILE A 381 19.05 -6.39 13.62
C ILE A 381 18.72 -5.13 14.43
N VAL A 382 19.06 -5.09 15.71
CA VAL A 382 18.79 -3.91 16.55
C VAL A 382 19.57 -2.69 16.07
N ARG A 383 20.83 -2.88 15.62
CA ARG A 383 21.63 -1.78 15.06
C ARG A 383 20.94 -1.17 13.84
N GLU A 384 20.60 -1.98 12.84
CA GLU A 384 20.01 -1.50 11.59
C GLU A 384 18.64 -0.84 11.83
N TRP A 385 17.80 -1.44 12.68
CA TRP A 385 16.54 -0.83 13.09
C TRP A 385 16.75 0.55 13.71
N VAL A 386 17.76 0.71 14.59
CA VAL A 386 18.11 1.99 15.22
C VAL A 386 18.67 2.98 14.21
N ASP A 387 19.58 2.53 13.34
CA ASP A 387 20.19 3.35 12.28
C ASP A 387 19.12 3.98 11.40
N ASP A 388 18.10 3.22 11.01
CA ASP A 388 16.98 3.73 10.22
C ASP A 388 16.20 4.84 10.94
N ARG A 389 15.93 4.69 12.25
CA ARG A 389 15.22 5.72 13.03
C ARG A 389 16.07 6.96 13.22
N VAL A 390 17.36 6.82 13.49
CA VAL A 390 18.24 7.98 13.69
C VAL A 390 18.44 8.73 12.38
N THR A 391 18.54 8.04 11.24
CA THR A 391 18.58 8.64 9.89
C THR A 391 17.28 9.36 9.53
N PHE A 392 16.16 8.87 10.01
CA PHE A 392 14.89 9.59 9.90
C PHE A 392 14.93 10.85 10.79
N ILE A 393 15.33 10.73 12.06
CA ILE A 393 15.30 11.87 13.00
C ILE A 393 16.26 13.00 12.61
N ASP A 394 17.45 12.69 12.10
CA ASP A 394 18.41 13.71 11.67
C ASP A 394 18.05 14.37 10.33
N GLY A 395 17.06 13.81 9.61
CA GLY A 395 16.56 14.31 8.35
C GLY A 395 17.38 13.94 7.12
N SER A 396 18.45 13.14 7.24
CA SER A 396 19.30 12.75 6.11
C SER A 396 18.51 12.03 5.02
N THR A 397 17.41 11.34 5.37
CA THR A 397 16.55 10.63 4.40
C THR A 397 15.65 11.55 3.57
N TRP A 398 15.33 12.79 3.99
CA TRP A 398 14.37 13.65 3.29
C TRP A 398 14.79 15.10 3.08
N THR A 399 15.89 15.54 3.68
CA THR A 399 16.46 16.88 3.44
C THR A 399 17.35 16.89 2.19
N GLY A 400 17.83 15.72 1.75
CA GLY A 400 18.75 15.59 0.62
C GLY A 400 20.16 16.12 0.91
N GLU A 401 20.51 16.32 2.18
CA GLU A 401 21.82 16.78 2.67
C GLU A 401 22.74 15.64 3.11
#